data_AF-A0A2D8AAN4-F1
#
_entry.id   AF-A0A2D8AAN4-F1
#
_cell.length_a   1.000
_cell.length_b   1.000
_cell.length_c   1.000
_cell.angle_alpha   90.00
_cell.angle_beta   90.00
_cell.angle_gamma   90.00
#
_symmetry.space_group_name_H-M   'P 1'
#
loop_
_entity.id
_entity.type
_entity.pdbx_description
1 polymer ?
#
loop_
_entity_poly.entity_id
_entity_poly.type
_entity_poly.pdbx_seq_one_letter_code
_entity_poly.pdbx_strand_id
1 'polypeptide(L)'
;MRYLVGILFMAVVGLAQATQLQGVGSFQILNEPVFVVGLFAQDNRFAAGQKQQNEAAVAEKLEFKVVDDKISIRRYRQLWQDVFAVAQGRDVWDAHSADLQTFFQVIKGPLVNNDQIVLERKDSATIVSVNYRQHAVLSAEFLDLMVSTLTARIAPVPELRAGLLGELPADESNDLLRQFDRSEPTLGRISQTARWLRIKEDDEPQVSQL
;
A
#
# COMPACT_ATOMS: atom_id res chain seq x y z
N MET A 1 2.57 -17.66 63.25
CA MET A 1 2.12 -16.74 62.19
C MET A 1 3.30 -16.30 61.35
N ARG A 2 3.23 -16.51 60.03
CA ARG A 2 3.74 -15.67 58.92
C ARG A 2 4.16 -16.56 57.75
N TYR A 3 3.22 -16.83 56.86
CA TYR A 3 3.49 -17.36 55.52
C TYR A 3 4.02 -16.21 54.66
N LEU A 4 5.21 -16.39 54.08
CA LEU A 4 5.82 -15.46 53.13
C LEU A 4 5.31 -15.85 51.73
N VAL A 5 4.39 -15.06 51.19
CA VAL A 5 3.91 -15.19 49.81
C VAL A 5 4.89 -14.45 48.92
N GLY A 6 5.72 -15.19 48.17
CA GLY A 6 6.52 -14.64 47.07
C GLY A 6 5.67 -14.54 45.81
N ILE A 7 5.40 -13.32 45.34
CA ILE A 7 4.74 -13.09 44.06
C ILE A 7 5.81 -13.14 42.97
N LEU A 8 5.74 -14.17 42.13
CA LEU A 8 6.53 -14.32 40.90
C LEU A 8 5.90 -13.45 39.81
N PHE A 9 6.57 -12.35 39.45
CA PHE A 9 6.19 -11.53 38.30
C PHE A 9 6.71 -12.20 37.02
N MET A 10 5.85 -12.93 36.31
CA MET A 10 6.18 -13.48 35.00
C MET A 10 5.81 -12.44 33.93
N ALA A 11 6.82 -11.73 33.41
CA ALA A 11 6.64 -10.83 32.28
C ALA A 11 6.48 -11.65 30.99
N VAL A 12 5.28 -11.68 30.43
CA VAL A 12 5.03 -12.19 29.09
C VAL A 12 5.51 -11.11 28.10
N VAL A 13 6.68 -11.32 27.53
CA VAL A 13 7.14 -10.52 26.39
C VAL A 13 6.48 -11.10 25.14
N GLY A 14 5.50 -10.39 24.59
CA GLY A 14 4.92 -10.73 23.29
C GLY A 14 5.97 -10.53 22.20
N LEU A 15 6.29 -11.59 21.47
CA LEU A 15 7.08 -11.52 20.24
C LEU A 15 6.20 -10.84 19.18
N ALA A 16 6.39 -9.53 18.96
CA ALA A 16 5.89 -8.89 17.75
C ALA A 16 6.65 -9.50 16.56
N GLN A 17 5.93 -10.17 15.65
CA GLN A 17 6.53 -10.66 14.42
C GLN A 17 6.90 -9.47 13.53
N ALA A 18 8.13 -9.47 13.01
CA ALA A 18 8.64 -8.37 12.21
C ALA A 18 8.16 -8.51 10.77
N THR A 19 7.38 -7.54 10.30
CA THR A 19 6.97 -7.41 8.89
C THR A 19 8.21 -7.31 7.99
N GLN A 20 8.35 -8.22 7.03
CA GLN A 20 9.52 -8.31 6.15
C GLN A 20 9.14 -8.02 4.69
N LEU A 21 10.02 -7.31 3.98
CA LEU A 21 9.89 -7.10 2.54
C LEU A 21 9.99 -8.44 1.80
N GLN A 22 8.95 -8.78 1.06
CA GLN A 22 8.78 -10.04 0.36
C GLN A 22 9.15 -9.96 -1.11
N GLY A 23 8.83 -8.84 -1.75
CA GLY A 23 9.07 -8.63 -3.18
C GLY A 23 9.01 -7.16 -3.54
N VAL A 24 9.71 -6.80 -4.61
CA VAL A 24 9.73 -5.46 -5.17
C VAL A 24 9.49 -5.54 -6.68
N GLY A 25 8.63 -4.69 -7.21
CA GLY A 25 8.31 -4.67 -8.63
C GLY A 25 8.14 -3.25 -9.16
N SER A 26 8.27 -3.11 -10.49
CA SER A 26 8.07 -1.84 -11.18
C SER A 26 6.67 -1.79 -11.77
N PHE A 27 5.87 -0.81 -11.35
CA PHE A 27 4.60 -0.48 -11.99
C PHE A 27 4.89 0.42 -13.19
N GLN A 28 4.64 -0.07 -14.40
CA GLN A 28 4.95 0.65 -15.64
C GLN A 28 3.71 0.86 -16.51
N ILE A 29 3.70 1.96 -17.27
CA ILE A 29 2.71 2.22 -18.33
C ILE A 29 3.48 2.49 -19.61
N LEU A 30 3.20 1.74 -20.68
CA LEU A 30 3.91 1.88 -21.96
C LEU A 30 5.45 1.83 -21.82
N ASN A 31 5.94 0.96 -20.93
CA ASN A 31 7.36 0.81 -20.55
C ASN A 31 7.97 2.01 -19.82
N GLU A 32 7.16 2.96 -19.34
CA GLU A 32 7.61 4.05 -18.49
C GLU A 32 7.30 3.71 -17.02
N PRO A 33 8.31 3.67 -16.12
CA PRO A 33 8.10 3.38 -14.71
C PRO A 33 7.36 4.52 -14.02
N VAL A 34 6.22 4.19 -13.42
CA VAL A 34 5.39 5.14 -12.66
C VAL A 34 5.64 4.98 -11.17
N PHE A 35 5.72 3.74 -10.68
CA PHE A 35 6.03 3.42 -9.28
C PHE A 35 7.04 2.28 -9.18
N VAL A 36 7.85 2.30 -8.11
CA VAL A 36 8.41 1.07 -7.54
C VAL A 36 7.55 0.67 -6.35
N VAL A 37 7.20 -0.61 -6.28
CA VAL A 37 6.24 -1.14 -5.31
C VAL A 37 6.89 -2.22 -4.47
N GLY A 38 6.81 -2.10 -3.15
CA GLY A 38 7.25 -3.12 -2.19
C GLY A 38 6.05 -3.79 -1.53
N LEU A 39 6.07 -5.13 -1.46
CA LEU A 39 5.09 -5.93 -0.73
C LEU A 39 5.74 -6.50 0.54
N PHE A 40 5.06 -6.37 1.67
CA PHE A 40 5.53 -6.87 2.96
C PHE A 40 4.50 -7.82 3.59
N ALA A 41 5.01 -8.86 4.25
CA ALA A 41 4.22 -9.86 4.98
C ALA A 41 4.98 -10.33 6.23
N GLN A 42 4.28 -10.95 7.18
CA GLN A 42 4.90 -11.51 8.39
C GLN A 42 5.74 -12.77 8.10
N ASP A 43 5.43 -13.50 7.02
CA ASP A 43 6.11 -14.74 6.64
C ASP A 43 6.88 -14.61 5.33
N ASN A 44 8.06 -15.23 5.28
CA ASN A 44 9.04 -15.14 4.20
C ASN A 44 8.74 -16.06 2.98
N ARG A 45 7.48 -16.12 2.54
CA ARG A 45 6.99 -17.13 1.55
C ARG A 45 7.13 -16.74 0.08
N PHE A 46 7.32 -15.46 -0.27
CA PHE A 46 7.57 -15.08 -1.67
C PHE A 46 9.05 -15.19 -2.07
N ALA A 47 9.93 -15.56 -1.12
CA ALA A 47 11.31 -15.90 -1.41
C ALA A 47 11.38 -17.14 -2.30
N ALA A 48 11.99 -16.99 -3.47
CA ALA A 48 12.13 -18.04 -4.48
C ALA A 48 12.62 -19.36 -3.86
N GLY A 49 11.80 -20.41 -3.96
CA GLY A 49 12.20 -21.79 -3.65
C GLY A 49 11.38 -22.54 -2.59
N GLN A 50 10.51 -21.88 -1.81
CA GLN A 50 9.68 -22.58 -0.81
C GLN A 50 8.24 -22.78 -1.31
N LYS A 51 8.02 -23.90 -2.01
CA LYS A 51 6.69 -24.48 -2.23
C LYS A 51 6.14 -25.01 -0.91
N GLN A 52 5.67 -24.15 -0.01
CA GLN A 52 4.84 -24.60 1.12
C GLN A 52 3.37 -24.37 0.81
N GLN A 53 2.71 -25.50 0.55
CA GLN A 53 1.28 -25.66 0.32
C GLN A 53 0.43 -25.10 1.47
N ASN A 54 -0.62 -24.37 1.07
CA ASN A 54 -1.97 -24.31 1.68
C ASN A 54 -2.41 -23.14 2.56
N GLU A 55 -1.60 -22.11 2.83
CA GLU A 55 -2.15 -20.85 3.36
C GLU A 55 -1.58 -19.64 2.61
N ALA A 56 -2.46 -18.78 2.11
CA ALA A 56 -2.04 -17.53 1.46
C ALA A 56 -1.32 -16.65 2.49
N ALA A 57 -0.11 -16.17 2.16
CA ALA A 57 0.57 -15.20 3.00
C ALA A 57 -0.30 -13.95 3.13
N VAL A 58 -0.59 -13.55 4.37
CA VAL A 58 -1.40 -12.36 4.64
C VAL A 58 -0.51 -11.14 4.42
N ALA A 59 -0.91 -10.30 3.46
CA ALA A 59 -0.22 -9.04 3.22
C ALA A 59 -0.42 -8.11 4.43
N GLU A 60 0.67 -7.52 4.88
CA GLU A 60 0.67 -6.55 5.99
C GLU A 60 0.82 -5.13 5.47
N LYS A 61 1.61 -4.93 4.41
CA LYS A 61 1.87 -3.61 3.86
C LYS A 61 2.17 -3.68 2.37
N LEU A 62 1.62 -2.72 1.64
CA LEU A 62 1.94 -2.45 0.25
C LEU A 62 2.38 -0.99 0.14
N GLU A 63 3.53 -0.75 -0.47
CA GLU A 63 4.18 0.55 -0.48
C GLU A 63 4.56 0.95 -1.90
N PHE A 64 4.01 2.06 -2.38
CA PHE A 64 4.27 2.62 -3.69
C PHE A 64 5.16 3.85 -3.54
N LYS A 65 6.29 3.86 -4.23
CA LYS A 65 7.20 5.01 -4.32
C LYS A 65 7.17 5.55 -5.75
N VAL A 66 6.85 6.83 -5.90
CA VAL A 66 6.71 7.48 -7.22
C VAL A 66 8.06 7.63 -7.89
N VAL A 67 8.15 7.13 -9.13
CA VAL A 67 9.33 7.28 -10.00
C VAL A 67 9.11 8.38 -11.02
N ASP A 68 7.89 8.50 -11.56
CA ASP A 68 7.52 9.54 -12.51
C ASP A 68 7.76 10.95 -11.93
N ASP A 69 8.15 11.89 -12.78
CA ASP A 69 8.39 13.28 -12.37
C ASP A 69 7.12 13.89 -11.77
N LYS A 70 5.96 13.56 -12.35
CA LYS A 70 4.69 14.11 -11.92
C LYS A 70 3.49 13.28 -12.35
N ILE A 71 2.69 12.87 -11.37
CA ILE A 71 1.39 12.24 -11.58
C ILE A 71 0.30 13.20 -11.14
N SER A 72 -0.50 13.71 -12.09
CA SER A 72 -1.66 14.55 -11.77
C SER A 72 -2.75 13.74 -11.05
N ILE A 73 -3.63 14.40 -10.31
CA ILE A 73 -4.79 13.75 -9.62
C ILE A 73 -5.64 12.96 -10.62
N ARG A 74 -5.89 13.53 -11.81
CA ARG A 74 -6.64 12.87 -12.88
C ARG A 74 -5.92 11.63 -13.39
N ARG A 75 -4.60 11.72 -13.63
CA ARG A 75 -3.78 10.58 -14.09
C ARG A 75 -3.76 9.47 -13.03
N TYR A 76 -3.61 9.82 -11.76
CA TYR A 76 -3.67 8.87 -10.64
C TYR A 76 -5.00 8.12 -10.63
N ARG A 77 -6.13 8.84 -10.69
CA ARG A 77 -7.45 8.21 -10.70
C ARG A 77 -7.65 7.30 -11.91
N GLN A 78 -7.31 7.80 -13.11
CA GLN A 78 -7.44 7.03 -14.34
C GLN A 78 -6.61 5.75 -14.28
N LEU A 79 -5.35 5.83 -13.86
CA LEU A 79 -4.44 4.70 -13.72
C LEU A 79 -5.07 3.59 -12.87
N TRP A 80 -5.59 3.94 -11.69
CA TRP A 80 -6.17 2.94 -10.82
C TRP A 80 -7.50 2.40 -11.34
N GLN A 81 -8.33 3.24 -11.97
CA GLN A 81 -9.56 2.77 -12.62
C GLN A 81 -9.25 1.74 -13.71
N ASP A 82 -8.24 1.98 -14.54
CA ASP A 82 -7.82 1.07 -15.60
C ASP A 82 -7.29 -0.25 -15.02
N VAL A 83 -6.47 -0.18 -13.97
CA VAL A 83 -5.94 -1.36 -13.24
C VAL A 83 -7.07 -2.24 -12.71
N PHE A 84 -8.04 -1.64 -12.00
CA PHE A 84 -9.17 -2.38 -11.44
C PHE A 84 -10.11 -2.92 -12.53
N ALA A 85 -10.33 -2.17 -13.62
CA ALA A 85 -11.18 -2.62 -14.72
C ALA A 85 -10.63 -3.84 -15.46
N VAL A 86 -9.30 -4.00 -15.50
CA VAL A 86 -8.64 -5.16 -16.12
C VAL A 86 -8.64 -6.37 -15.19
N ALA A 87 -8.35 -6.16 -13.91
CA ALA A 87 -8.13 -7.27 -12.97
C ALA A 87 -9.41 -7.77 -12.28
N GLN A 88 -10.43 -6.92 -12.13
CA GLN A 88 -11.60 -7.21 -11.29
C GLN A 88 -12.92 -7.11 -12.05
N GLY A 89 -13.88 -7.93 -11.63
CA GLY A 89 -15.25 -7.92 -12.14
C GLY A 89 -16.08 -6.76 -11.58
N ARG A 90 -17.27 -6.56 -12.15
CA ARG A 90 -18.22 -5.51 -11.74
C ARG A 90 -18.72 -5.69 -10.30
N ASP A 91 -18.85 -6.92 -9.85
CA ASP A 91 -19.20 -7.31 -8.49
C ASP A 91 -18.24 -6.73 -7.43
N VAL A 92 -16.94 -6.74 -7.72
CA VAL A 92 -15.91 -6.15 -6.84
C VAL A 92 -16.07 -4.63 -6.77
N TRP A 93 -16.36 -3.98 -7.89
CA TRP A 93 -16.64 -2.54 -7.93
C TRP A 93 -17.85 -2.16 -7.08
N ASP A 94 -18.92 -2.95 -7.14
CA ASP A 94 -20.13 -2.71 -6.37
C ASP A 94 -19.88 -2.93 -4.86
N ALA A 95 -19.20 -4.03 -4.51
CA ALA A 95 -18.88 -4.40 -3.13
C ALA A 95 -17.91 -3.43 -2.43
N HIS A 96 -16.93 -2.88 -3.15
CA HIS A 96 -15.88 -2.01 -2.60
C HIS A 96 -15.99 -0.54 -3.03
N SER A 97 -17.15 -0.13 -3.56
CA SER A 97 -17.36 1.21 -4.13
C SER A 97 -16.95 2.36 -3.19
N ALA A 98 -17.32 2.27 -1.91
CA ALA A 98 -17.00 3.28 -0.89
C ALA A 98 -15.50 3.39 -0.62
N ASP A 99 -14.80 2.24 -0.50
CA ASP A 99 -13.36 2.22 -0.27
C ASP A 99 -12.60 2.71 -1.51
N LEU A 100 -13.00 2.28 -2.71
CA LEU A 100 -12.41 2.73 -3.97
C LEU A 100 -12.58 4.23 -4.16
N GLN A 101 -13.77 4.76 -3.90
CA GLN A 101 -14.01 6.20 -3.95
C GLN A 101 -13.11 6.95 -2.96
N THR A 102 -12.98 6.45 -1.74
CA THR A 102 -12.11 7.03 -0.71
C THR A 102 -10.66 7.00 -1.15
N PHE A 103 -10.17 5.84 -1.64
CA PHE A 103 -8.82 5.65 -2.16
C PHE A 103 -8.49 6.61 -3.32
N PHE A 104 -9.41 6.80 -4.27
CA PHE A 104 -9.25 7.76 -5.38
C PHE A 104 -9.24 9.23 -4.94
N GLN A 105 -9.73 9.51 -3.73
CA GLN A 105 -9.80 10.85 -3.17
C GLN A 105 -8.67 11.15 -2.17
N VAL A 106 -7.83 10.18 -1.81
CA VAL A 106 -6.68 10.38 -0.90
C VAL A 106 -5.71 11.44 -1.43
N ILE A 107 -5.53 11.46 -2.75
CA ILE A 107 -4.63 12.38 -3.44
C ILE A 107 -5.35 13.69 -3.76
N LYS A 108 -4.91 14.80 -3.16
CA LYS A 108 -5.50 16.14 -3.33
C LYS A 108 -4.63 17.10 -4.16
N GLY A 109 -3.45 16.65 -4.58
CA GLY A 109 -2.50 17.41 -5.39
C GLY A 109 -1.69 16.47 -6.29
N PRO A 110 -0.83 17.00 -7.18
CA PRO A 110 0.04 16.14 -7.95
C PRO A 110 1.02 15.41 -7.02
N LEU A 111 1.18 14.11 -7.30
CA LEU A 111 2.30 13.34 -6.79
C LEU A 111 3.53 13.65 -7.63
N VAL A 112 4.70 13.64 -7.01
CA VAL A 112 5.99 13.87 -7.66
C VAL A 112 6.98 12.78 -7.25
N ASN A 113 8.10 12.70 -7.96
CA ASN A 113 9.18 11.77 -7.66
C ASN A 113 9.51 11.69 -6.15
N ASN A 114 9.65 10.45 -5.66
CA ASN A 114 9.84 10.06 -4.26
C ASN A 114 8.66 10.32 -3.29
N ASP A 115 7.50 10.82 -3.75
CA ASP A 115 6.29 10.70 -2.93
C ASP A 115 5.97 9.21 -2.69
N GLN A 116 5.39 8.92 -1.54
CA GLN A 116 5.11 7.56 -1.08
C GLN A 116 3.61 7.43 -0.77
N ILE A 117 3.02 6.32 -1.20
CA ILE A 117 1.67 5.89 -0.80
C ILE A 117 1.80 4.52 -0.14
N VAL A 118 1.28 4.38 1.07
CA VAL A 118 1.35 3.14 1.85
C VAL A 118 -0.07 2.68 2.15
N LEU A 119 -0.37 1.41 1.87
CA LEU A 119 -1.52 0.70 2.40
C LEU A 119 -1.01 -0.28 3.43
N GLU A 120 -1.43 -0.13 4.68
CA GLU A 120 -0.96 -0.94 5.80
C GLU A 120 -2.15 -1.51 6.56
N ARG A 121 -2.07 -2.81 6.87
CA ARG A 121 -3.03 -3.47 7.75
C ARG A 121 -2.77 -2.97 9.17
N LYS A 122 -3.81 -2.43 9.79
CA LYS A 122 -3.77 -2.04 11.20
C LYS A 122 -5.08 -2.39 11.86
N ASP A 123 -4.99 -3.22 12.89
CA ASP A 123 -6.14 -3.76 13.61
C ASP A 123 -7.14 -4.42 12.62
N SER A 124 -8.34 -3.87 12.50
CA SER A 124 -9.40 -4.34 11.60
C SER A 124 -9.65 -3.39 10.43
N ALA A 125 -8.62 -2.71 9.95
CA ALA A 125 -8.72 -1.74 8.85
C ALA A 125 -7.46 -1.71 7.97
N THR A 126 -7.63 -1.13 6.78
CA THR A 126 -6.49 -0.74 5.93
C THR A 126 -6.27 0.76 6.07
N ILE A 127 -5.08 1.15 6.54
CA ILE A 127 -4.67 2.54 6.65
C ILE A 127 -3.99 2.96 5.36
N VAL A 128 -4.47 4.03 4.74
CA VAL A 128 -3.79 4.64 3.59
C VAL A 128 -3.03 5.87 4.05
N SER A 129 -1.72 5.84 3.89
CA SER A 129 -0.83 6.95 4.22
C SER A 129 -0.19 7.54 2.96
N VAL A 130 0.03 8.85 2.95
CA VAL A 130 0.81 9.55 1.94
C VAL A 130 1.95 10.28 2.65
N ASN A 131 3.19 10.02 2.26
CA ASN A 131 4.39 10.62 2.86
C ASN A 131 4.35 10.58 4.41
N TYR A 132 4.18 9.37 4.95
CA TYR A 132 4.11 9.06 6.40
C TYR A 132 2.96 9.69 7.20
N ARG A 133 1.96 10.29 6.54
CA ARG A 133 0.73 10.76 7.20
C ARG A 133 -0.45 9.92 6.75
N GLN A 134 -1.30 9.55 7.70
CA GLN A 134 -2.55 8.85 7.41
C GLN A 134 -3.54 9.81 6.73
N HIS A 135 -4.08 9.39 5.57
CA HIS A 135 -5.05 10.15 4.78
C HIS A 135 -6.42 9.49 4.69
N ALA A 136 -6.50 8.16 4.86
CA ALA A 136 -7.76 7.43 4.90
C ALA A 136 -7.67 6.18 5.76
N VAL A 137 -8.84 5.72 6.18
CA VAL A 137 -9.08 4.40 6.77
C VAL A 137 -10.10 3.73 5.86
N LEU A 138 -9.77 2.54 5.39
CA LEU A 138 -10.60 1.71 4.50
C LEU A 138 -10.94 0.39 5.23
N SER A 139 -11.82 -0.40 4.63
CA SER A 139 -12.12 -1.75 5.12
C SER A 139 -10.88 -2.64 5.30
N ALA A 140 -11.00 -3.67 6.14
CA ALA A 140 -9.92 -4.61 6.43
C ALA A 140 -9.48 -5.41 5.18
N GLU A 141 -10.41 -5.61 4.26
CA GLU A 141 -10.26 -6.42 3.05
C GLU A 141 -9.60 -5.62 1.91
N PHE A 142 -9.52 -4.28 2.01
CA PHE A 142 -9.04 -3.45 0.92
C PHE A 142 -7.57 -3.72 0.55
N LEU A 143 -6.71 -4.01 1.54
CA LEU A 143 -5.33 -4.39 1.25
C LEU A 143 -5.27 -5.68 0.43
N ASP A 144 -6.06 -6.69 0.79
CA ASP A 144 -6.09 -7.97 0.08
C ASP A 144 -6.66 -7.82 -1.34
N LEU A 145 -7.66 -6.96 -1.50
CA LEU A 145 -8.16 -6.55 -2.81
C LEU A 145 -7.05 -5.90 -3.66
N MET A 146 -6.27 -4.98 -3.09
CA MET A 146 -5.20 -4.33 -3.83
C MET A 146 -4.09 -5.33 -4.22
N VAL A 147 -3.66 -6.18 -3.30
CA VAL A 147 -2.63 -7.20 -3.59
C VAL A 147 -3.11 -8.19 -4.63
N SER A 148 -4.34 -8.71 -4.52
CA SER A 148 -4.92 -9.63 -5.52
C SER A 148 -5.06 -8.97 -6.89
N THR A 149 -5.37 -7.68 -6.95
CA THR A 149 -5.44 -6.89 -8.19
C THR A 149 -4.08 -6.81 -8.88
N LEU A 150 -3.01 -6.53 -8.14
CA LEU A 150 -1.66 -6.40 -8.69
C LEU A 150 -0.98 -7.75 -9.00
N THR A 151 -1.43 -8.81 -8.34
CA THR A 151 -0.90 -10.17 -8.51
C THR A 151 -1.84 -11.10 -9.28
N ALA A 152 -2.87 -10.55 -9.94
CA ALA A 152 -3.82 -11.30 -10.77
C ALA A 152 -3.11 -12.04 -11.91
N ARG A 153 -3.63 -13.19 -12.35
CA ARG A 153 -3.02 -13.98 -13.45
C ARG A 153 -2.86 -13.17 -14.73
N ILE A 154 -3.87 -12.35 -15.02
CA ILE A 154 -3.83 -11.33 -16.06
C ILE A 154 -3.64 -10.00 -15.32
N ALA A 155 -2.42 -9.78 -14.85
CA ALA A 155 -2.07 -8.54 -14.18
C ALA A 155 -1.99 -7.41 -15.20
N PRO A 156 -2.47 -6.20 -14.88
CA PRO A 156 -2.31 -5.03 -15.74
C PRO A 156 -0.84 -4.71 -16.04
N VAL A 157 0.07 -5.09 -15.13
CA VAL A 157 1.52 -4.92 -15.26
C VAL A 157 2.22 -6.26 -14.90
N PRO A 158 2.54 -7.11 -15.89
CA PRO A 158 3.17 -8.41 -15.65
C PRO A 158 4.51 -8.34 -14.89
N GLU A 159 5.32 -7.33 -15.17
CA GLU A 159 6.63 -7.10 -14.54
C GLU A 159 6.49 -6.79 -13.04
N LEU A 160 5.47 -6.00 -12.69
CA LEU A 160 5.12 -5.74 -11.30
C LEU A 160 4.76 -7.04 -10.58
N ARG A 161 3.87 -7.84 -11.17
CA ARG A 161 3.50 -9.15 -10.61
C ARG A 161 4.74 -10.02 -10.38
N ALA A 162 5.59 -10.16 -11.39
CA ALA A 162 6.81 -10.97 -11.28
C ALA A 162 7.71 -10.48 -10.15
N GLY A 163 7.88 -9.15 -10.00
CA GLY A 163 8.67 -8.57 -8.92
C GLY A 163 8.07 -8.80 -7.53
N LEU A 164 6.77 -8.62 -7.38
CA LEU A 164 6.07 -8.86 -6.12
C LEU A 164 6.07 -10.35 -5.70
N LEU A 165 6.12 -11.26 -6.68
CA LEU A 165 6.19 -12.71 -6.45
C LEU A 165 7.63 -13.26 -6.37
N GLY A 166 8.65 -12.41 -6.47
CA GLY A 166 10.05 -12.84 -6.41
C GLY A 166 10.52 -13.63 -7.65
N GLU A 167 9.85 -13.44 -8.79
CA GLU A 167 10.10 -14.16 -10.05
C GLU A 167 11.07 -13.41 -10.98
N LEU A 168 11.48 -12.18 -10.63
CA LEU A 168 12.45 -11.40 -11.42
C LEU A 168 13.89 -11.96 -11.31
N PRO A 169 14.73 -11.74 -12.34
CA PRO A 169 16.16 -11.99 -12.24
C PRO A 169 16.80 -11.24 -11.06
N ALA A 170 17.83 -11.84 -10.46
CA ALA A 170 18.47 -11.30 -9.25
C ALA A 170 19.03 -9.87 -9.45
N ASP A 171 19.64 -9.58 -10.60
CA ASP A 171 20.21 -8.26 -10.87
C ASP A 171 19.13 -7.18 -10.96
N GLU A 172 18.02 -7.46 -11.66
CA GLU A 172 16.87 -6.57 -11.77
C GLU A 172 16.19 -6.35 -10.42
N SER A 173 15.99 -7.42 -9.66
CA SER A 173 15.46 -7.34 -8.29
C SER A 173 16.34 -6.46 -7.39
N ASN A 174 17.66 -6.63 -7.46
CA ASN A 174 18.61 -5.83 -6.68
C ASN A 174 18.61 -4.34 -7.07
N ASP A 175 18.44 -4.02 -8.36
CA ASP A 175 18.29 -2.64 -8.83
C ASP A 175 17.02 -1.99 -8.27
N LEU A 176 15.89 -2.71 -8.34
CA LEU A 176 14.61 -2.25 -7.80
C LEU A 176 14.66 -2.08 -6.28
N LEU A 177 15.31 -3.00 -5.55
CA LEU A 177 15.51 -2.88 -4.10
C LEU A 177 16.32 -1.62 -3.77
N ARG A 178 17.42 -1.37 -4.48
CA ARG A 178 18.23 -0.14 -4.28
C ARG A 178 17.43 1.13 -4.58
N GLN A 179 16.61 1.13 -5.62
CA GLN A 179 15.75 2.27 -5.94
C GLN A 179 14.71 2.48 -4.83
N PHE A 180 14.05 1.39 -4.42
CA PHE A 180 13.06 1.41 -3.35
C PHE A 180 13.64 1.96 -2.04
N ASP A 181 14.81 1.49 -1.60
CA ASP A 181 15.45 1.92 -0.35
C ASP A 181 15.89 3.40 -0.36
N ARG A 182 16.16 3.97 -1.54
CA ARG A 182 16.66 5.35 -1.68
C ARG A 182 15.56 6.38 -1.90
N SER A 183 14.38 5.96 -2.34
CA SER A 183 13.27 6.85 -2.64
C SER A 183 12.57 7.29 -1.35
N GLU A 184 12.82 8.51 -0.89
CA GLU A 184 12.15 9.07 0.28
C GLU A 184 11.66 10.51 0.00
N PRO A 185 10.46 10.89 0.46
CA PRO A 185 9.95 12.23 0.26
C PRO A 185 10.75 13.25 1.08
N THR A 186 10.94 14.43 0.52
CA THR A 186 11.59 15.54 1.24
C THR A 186 10.70 16.07 2.37
N LEU A 187 11.29 16.71 3.38
CA LEU A 187 10.55 17.38 4.46
C LEU A 187 9.53 18.41 3.92
N GLY A 188 9.90 19.14 2.87
CA GLY A 188 9.01 20.08 2.19
C GLY A 188 7.78 19.39 1.59
N ARG A 189 7.99 18.23 0.95
CA ARG A 189 6.89 17.42 0.40
C ARG A 189 6.00 16.83 1.48
N ILE A 190 6.57 16.28 2.55
CA ILE A 190 5.79 15.77 3.71
C ILE A 190 4.90 16.88 4.29
N SER A 191 5.44 18.08 4.47
CA SER A 191 4.67 19.24 4.95
C SER A 191 3.56 19.66 3.98
N GLN A 192 3.84 19.62 2.67
CA GLN A 192 2.87 19.96 1.64
C GLN A 192 1.71 18.97 1.58
N THR A 193 1.99 17.66 1.56
CA THR A 193 0.94 16.62 1.49
C THR A 193 0.14 16.54 2.79
N ALA A 194 0.74 16.81 3.95
CA ALA A 194 0.02 16.89 5.22
C ALA A 194 -1.09 17.97 5.21
N ARG A 195 -0.95 19.04 4.42
CA ARG A 195 -2.00 20.07 4.29
C ARG A 195 -3.23 19.57 3.55
N TRP A 196 -3.14 18.48 2.78
CA TRP A 196 -4.28 17.88 2.10
C TRP A 196 -5.36 17.39 3.06
N LEU A 197 -4.98 17.07 4.31
CA LEU A 197 -5.91 16.68 5.37
C LEU A 197 -6.84 17.81 5.81
N ARG A 198 -6.51 19.06 5.51
CA ARG A 198 -7.31 20.24 5.87
C ARG A 198 -8.37 20.60 4.82
N ILE A 199 -8.30 20.01 3.63
CA ILE A 199 -9.18 20.34 2.48
C ILE A 199 -10.55 19.63 2.61
N LYS A 200 -11.11 19.52 3.81
CA LYS A 200 -12.36 18.76 4.06
C LYS A 200 -13.49 19.59 4.69
N GLU A 201 -13.30 20.87 4.99
CA GLU A 201 -14.29 21.68 5.75
C GLU A 201 -15.02 22.79 4.97
N ASP A 202 -14.57 23.22 3.77
CA ASP A 202 -15.10 24.45 3.14
C ASP A 202 -16.17 24.25 2.04
N ASP A 203 -16.58 23.03 1.71
CA ASP A 203 -17.46 22.71 0.56
C ASP A 203 -18.89 22.25 0.94
N GLU A 204 -19.38 22.54 2.15
CA GLU A 204 -20.84 22.52 2.40
C GLU A 204 -21.43 23.90 2.05
N PRO A 205 -22.24 24.04 0.98
CA PRO A 205 -23.03 25.25 0.80
C PRO A 205 -23.97 25.36 1.99
N GLN A 206 -23.83 26.43 2.77
CA GLN A 206 -24.85 26.83 3.74
C GLN A 206 -26.17 26.97 2.98
N VAL A 207 -27.02 25.95 3.10
CA VAL A 207 -28.41 26.03 2.66
C VAL A 207 -29.05 27.06 3.58
N SER A 208 -29.08 28.30 3.10
CA SER A 208 -29.74 29.41 3.74
C SER A 208 -31.21 29.03 3.89
N GLN A 209 -31.62 28.67 5.10
CA GLN A 209 -33.03 28.56 5.47
C GLN A 209 -33.57 29.98 5.57
N LEU A 210 -34.21 30.43 4.49
CA LEU A 210 -35.16 31.55 4.49
C LEU A 210 -36.38 31.15 3.65
#